data_AF-A0A148N730-F1
#
_entry.id   AF-A0A148N730-F1
#
_cell.length_a   1.000
_cell.length_b   1.000
_cell.length_c   1.000
_cell.angle_alpha   90.00
_cell.angle_beta   90.00
_cell.angle_gamma   90.00
#
_symmetry.space_group_name_H-M   'P 1'
#
loop_
_entity.id
_entity.type
_entity.pdbx_description
1 polymer ?
#
loop_
_entity_poly.entity_id
_entity_poly.type
_entity_poly.pdbx_seq_one_letter_code
_entity_poly.pdbx_strand_id
1 'polypeptide(L)' 'MRTTLNIDDQLLQEAQRLTGAKEKTALIREALKALIERESARRLARLGGTEPQLKLPPRRRPDENDSD' A
#
# COMPACT_ATOMS: atom_id res chain seq x y z
N MET A 1 -18.66 9.34 -0.35
CA MET A 1 -18.94 10.49 -1.25
C MET A 1 -19.34 9.94 -2.62
N ARG A 2 -20.35 10.52 -3.28
CA ARG A 2 -20.69 10.19 -4.67
C ARG A 2 -20.11 11.28 -5.57
N THR A 3 -19.38 10.88 -6.60
CA THR A 3 -18.67 11.78 -7.51
C THR A 3 -18.81 11.26 -8.93
N THR A 4 -18.99 12.17 -9.88
CA THR A 4 -18.99 11.85 -11.31
C THR A 4 -17.62 12.18 -11.88
N LEU A 5 -16.99 11.21 -12.52
CA LEU A 5 -15.64 11.32 -13.08
C LEU A 5 -15.69 10.87 -14.54
N ASN A 6 -14.99 11.59 -15.41
CA ASN A 6 -14.76 11.13 -16.78
C ASN A 6 -13.47 10.30 -16.81
N ILE A 7 -13.55 9.07 -17.31
CA ILE A 7 -12.44 8.11 -17.35
C ILE A 7 -12.41 7.51 -18.75
N ASP A 8 -11.21 7.36 -19.31
CA ASP A 8 -11.02 6.68 -20.57
C ASP A 8 -11.51 5.21 -20.50
N ASP A 9 -12.38 4.82 -21.42
CA ASP A 9 -13.01 3.50 -21.42
C ASP A 9 -12.01 2.38 -21.73
N GLN A 10 -10.99 2.63 -22.55
CA GLN A 10 -9.96 1.64 -22.85
C GLN A 10 -9.09 1.39 -21.63
N LEU A 11 -8.71 2.44 -20.91
CA LEU A 11 -7.97 2.34 -19.66
C LEU A 11 -8.76 1.57 -18.60
N LEU A 12 -10.06 1.85 -18.47
CA LEU A 12 -10.92 1.16 -17.52
C LEU A 12 -11.05 -0.33 -17.86
N GLN A 13 -11.29 -0.66 -19.13
CA GLN A 13 -11.40 -2.05 -19.58
C GLN A 13 -10.11 -2.82 -19.36
N GLU A 14 -8.97 -2.22 -19.68
CA GLU A 14 -7.67 -2.86 -19.48
C GLU A 14 -7.38 -3.11 -18.00
N ALA A 15 -7.68 -2.13 -17.14
CA ALA A 15 -7.55 -2.28 -15.71
C ALA A 15 -8.48 -3.38 -15.16
N GLN A 16 -9.72 -3.49 -15.64
CA GLN A 16 -10.64 -4.59 -15.27
C GLN A 16 -10.13 -5.95 -15.75
N ARG A 17 -9.60 -6.03 -16.97
CA ARG A 17 -9.03 -7.25 -17.55
C ARG A 17 -7.84 -7.75 -16.75
N LEU A 18 -6.95 -6.84 -16.34
CA LEU A 18 -5.72 -7.18 -15.61
C LEU A 18 -5.99 -7.50 -14.13
N THR A 19 -6.90 -6.77 -13.49
CA THR A 19 -7.17 -6.91 -12.04
C THR A 19 -8.31 -7.89 -11.72
N GLY A 20 -9.15 -8.23 -12.70
CA GLY A 20 -10.37 -9.03 -12.49
C GLY A 20 -11.49 -8.26 -11.77
N ALA A 21 -11.35 -6.96 -11.55
CA ALA A 21 -12.32 -6.16 -10.82
C ALA A 21 -13.62 -5.99 -11.62
N LYS A 22 -14.73 -6.49 -11.05
CA LYS A 22 -16.05 -6.43 -11.68
C LYS A 22 -16.73 -5.06 -11.52
N GLU A 23 -16.49 -4.41 -10.38
CA GLU A 23 -17.13 -3.14 -10.05
C GLU A 23 -16.18 -1.95 -10.26
N LYS A 24 -16.65 -0.92 -10.99
CA LYS A 24 -15.89 0.31 -11.25
C LYS A 24 -15.44 1.00 -9.96
N THR A 25 -16.31 1.06 -8.95
CA THR A 25 -16.00 1.69 -7.66
C THR A 25 -14.91 0.95 -6.90
N ALA A 26 -14.94 -0.39 -6.92
CA ALA A 26 -13.91 -1.21 -6.29
C ALA A 26 -12.56 -1.00 -6.99
N LEU A 27 -12.56 -1.00 -8.33
CA LEU A 27 -11.36 -0.75 -9.13
C LEU A 27 -10.75 0.64 -8.85
N ILE A 28 -11.56 1.70 -8.78
CA ILE A 28 -11.07 3.04 -8.47
C ILE A 28 -10.48 3.10 -7.06
N ARG A 29 -11.13 2.47 -6.08
CA ARG A 29 -10.61 2.41 -4.71
C ARG A 29 -9.25 1.72 -4.65
N GLU A 30 -9.09 0.60 -5.33
CA GLU A 30 -7.82 -0.13 -5.38
C GLU A 30 -6.75 0.67 -6.14
N ALA A 31 -7.10 1.36 -7.23
CA ALA A 31 -6.17 2.22 -7.95
C ALA A 31 -5.61 3.35 -7.05
N LEU A 32 -6.46 3.97 -6.22
CA LEU A 32 -6.04 5.00 -5.27
C LEU A 32 -5.14 4.43 -4.17
N LYS A 33 -5.47 3.26 -3.61
CA LYS A 33 -4.61 2.58 -2.62
C LYS A 33 -3.25 2.25 -3.20
N ALA A 34 -3.20 1.65 -4.39
CA ALA A 34 -1.96 1.31 -5.07
C ALA A 34 -1.09 2.54 -5.33
N LEU A 35 -1.69 3.68 -5.66
CA LEU A 35 -0.96 4.94 -5.81
C LEU A 35 -0.33 5.40 -4.48
N ILE A 36 -1.10 5.35 -3.39
CA ILE A 36 -0.62 5.72 -2.04
C ILE A 36 0.52 4.79 -1.61
N GLU A 37 0.37 3.49 -1.79
CA GLU A 37 1.38 2.49 -1.46
C GLU A 37 2.68 2.74 -2.23
N ARG A 38 2.57 3.01 -3.54
CA ARG A 38 3.72 3.31 -4.39
C ARG A 38 4.50 4.54 -3.92
N GLU A 39 3.81 5.64 -3.60
CA GLU A 39 4.48 6.85 -3.10
C GLU A 39 5.03 6.66 -1.67
N SER A 40 4.31 5.90 -0.83
CA SER A 40 4.78 5.56 0.52
C SER A 40 6.06 4.72 0.47
N ALA A 41 6.12 3.73 -0.41
CA ALA A 41 7.32 2.93 -0.64
C ALA A 41 8.50 3.80 -1.10
N ARG A 42 8.29 4.74 -2.04
CA ARG A 42 9.33 5.69 -2.45
C ARG A 42 9.81 6.55 -1.29
N ARG A 43 8.89 7.03 -0.44
CA ARG A 43 9.25 7.82 0.74
C ARG A 43 10.05 7.01 1.75
N LEU A 44 9.62 5.79 2.06
CA LEU A 44 10.32 4.89 2.97
C LEU A 44 11.71 4.51 2.44
N ALA A 45 11.84 4.22 1.14
CA ALA A 45 13.13 3.94 0.52
C ALA A 45 14.12 5.09 0.68
N ARG A 46 13.65 6.35 0.64
CA ARG A 46 14.47 7.53 0.93
C ARG A 46 14.88 7.64 2.40
N LEU A 47 14.10 7.09 3.33
CA LEU A 47 14.42 7.08 4.77
C LEU A 47 15.40 5.96 5.16
N GLY A 48 15.49 4.89 4.36
CA GLY A 48 16.34 3.71 4.62
C GLY A 48 17.85 3.94 4.68
N GLY A 49 18.30 5.18 4.78
CA GLY A 49 19.68 5.58 5.03
C GLY A 49 19.81 6.96 5.68
N THR A 50 18.72 7.57 6.14
CA THR A 50 18.76 8.92 6.76
C THR A 50 19.20 8.87 8.21
N GLU A 51 19.11 7.71 8.87
CA GLU A 51 19.54 7.53 10.26
C GLU A 51 20.58 6.40 10.39
N PRO A 52 21.79 6.55 9.82
CA PRO A 52 22.84 5.53 9.88
C PRO A 52 23.37 5.28 11.31
N GLN A 53 23.07 6.17 12.24
CA GLN A 53 23.49 6.10 13.65
C GLN A 53 22.34 5.63 14.58
N LEU A 54 21.19 5.23 14.02
CA LEU A 54 20.07 4.76 14.82
C LEU A 54 20.47 3.54 15.65
N LYS A 55 20.34 3.64 16.98
CA LYS A 55 20.51 2.50 17.88
C LYS A 55 19.23 1.67 17.87
N LEU A 56 19.33 0.42 17.44
CA LEU A 56 18.21 -0.52 17.44
C LEU A 56 17.69 -0.73 18.88
N PRO A 57 16.37 -0.64 19.13
CA PRO A 57 15.81 -0.99 20.43
C PRO A 57 16.02 -2.49 20.71
N PRO A 58 16.11 -2.92 21.99
CA PRO A 58 16.25 -4.32 22.35
C PRO A 58 15.05 -5.12 21.81
N ARG A 59 15.32 -6.31 21.24
CA ARG A 59 14.25 -7.20 20.77
C ARG A 59 13.55 -7.82 21.97
N ARG A 60 12.22 -7.69 22.06
CA ARG A 60 11.41 -8.44 23.02
C ARG A 60 11.50 -9.92 22.67
N ARG A 61 12.10 -10.73 23.55
CA ARG A 61 12.00 -12.19 23.50
C ARG A 61 10.88 -12.60 24.44
N PRO A 62 10.04 -13.59 24.09
CA PRO A 62 9.17 -14.21 25.09
C PRO A 62 10.07 -14.80 26.18
N ASP A 63 9.74 -14.52 27.44
CA ASP A 63 10.48 -15.07 28.57
C ASP A 63 10.17 -16.57 28.63
N GLU A 64 11.20 -17.39 28.84
CA GLU A 64 11.11 -18.86 28.93
C GLU A 64 10.12 -19.33 30.03
N ASN A 65 9.75 -18.41 30.94
CA ASN A 65 8.87 -18.64 32.07
C ASN A 65 7.38 -18.36 31.78
N ASP A 66 6.99 -17.91 30.59
CA ASP A 66 5.57 -17.69 30.20
C ASP A 66 4.88 -18.99 29.70
N SER A 67 5.47 -20.17 29.98
CA SER A 67 4.99 -21.49 29.51
C SER A 67 4.40 -22.39 30.61
N ASP A 68 3.89 -21.82 31.72
CA ASP A 68 3.12 -22.53 32.76
C ASP A 68 1.69 -22.00 32.88
#